data_AF-A0A2T5AIJ8-F1
#
_entry.id   AF-A0A2T5AIJ8-F1
#
_cell.length_a   1.000
_cell.length_b   1.000
_cell.length_c   1.000
_cell.angle_alpha   90.00
_cell.angle_beta   90.00
_cell.angle_gamma   90.00
#
_symmetry.space_group_name_H-M   'P 1'
#
loop_
_entity.id
_entity.type
_entity.pdbx_description
1 polymer ?
#
loop_
_entity_poly.entity_id
_entity_poly.type
_entity_poly.pdbx_seq_one_letter_code
_entity_poly.pdbx_strand_id
1 'polypeptide(L)'
;MLGPRTKSRVHPWKRARAACAVAAAFAAALTVPAATAQAEAATQDAPRPAAASAAASGLDYVAMGSSYAAGPGIPPAQTGSGASACARSANNYASVVARESGANLTDVSCSGATTANLLTVSQAGQPPQVQAVTPSTRVVTVTIGGNDVDYLGSINVYSCQTAGGANCGSVDQDAINRTFPEVAGRIENVVNAVHSTAPQAHVYLVNYFTILPDAGVCTNVPLTGDQAAFERSIATRLADATATAAHATGATLVDLAAASHGHDACSADPWVENYRPSAGRSTYHPNEAGMRAAATLVETALKSQGELHTAAFSSGIAGKCLDVQGGGTANGTHVQLYGCNGSDAQQWTYVPDAGGTLRARGGCLDVSNSGTANGTKVQLWQCNGTGAQRWVSGPNSSLVNPQSGRCLDDPAAATADGTQLQIYDCNGTAAQRWTPTA
;
A
#
# COMPACT_ATOMS: atom_id res chain seq x y z
N MET A 1 34.48 -47.43 6.99
CA MET A 1 35.20 -47.91 5.79
C MET A 1 34.60 -47.27 4.55
N LEU A 2 35.39 -47.11 3.48
CA LEU A 2 34.97 -46.39 2.26
C LEU A 2 33.98 -47.21 1.42
N GLY A 3 33.04 -46.52 0.77
CA GLY A 3 32.25 -47.02 -0.37
C GLY A 3 32.30 -46.00 -1.52
N PRO A 4 32.77 -46.35 -2.74
CA PRO A 4 33.15 -45.36 -3.76
C PRO A 4 32.07 -44.99 -4.79
N ARG A 5 32.38 -43.95 -5.57
CA ARG A 5 31.60 -43.36 -6.67
C ARG A 5 31.78 -44.08 -8.02
N THR A 6 30.75 -44.09 -8.86
CA THR A 6 30.77 -43.93 -10.35
C THR A 6 29.33 -43.57 -10.79
N LYS A 7 28.95 -42.53 -11.56
CA LYS A 7 29.42 -41.75 -12.74
C LYS A 7 29.17 -42.35 -14.13
N SER A 8 28.45 -41.57 -14.96
CA SER A 8 28.51 -41.44 -16.44
C SER A 8 27.70 -42.47 -17.28
N ARG A 9 27.17 -42.23 -18.52
CA ARG A 9 27.32 -41.17 -19.57
C ARG A 9 25.98 -40.90 -20.32
N VAL A 10 25.62 -39.66 -20.70
CA VAL A 10 25.77 -38.89 -21.99
C VAL A 10 24.80 -39.25 -23.16
N HIS A 11 24.23 -38.19 -23.78
CA HIS A 11 23.35 -38.07 -24.98
C HIS A 11 23.81 -38.77 -26.29
N PRO A 12 22.94 -38.89 -27.33
CA PRO A 12 22.83 -37.84 -28.37
C PRO A 12 21.41 -37.57 -28.97
N TRP A 13 21.26 -36.41 -29.63
CA TRP A 13 20.12 -36.01 -30.49
C TRP A 13 19.99 -36.84 -31.80
N LYS A 14 18.77 -36.89 -32.37
CA LYS A 14 18.57 -36.79 -33.84
C LYS A 14 17.30 -36.01 -34.21
N ARG A 15 17.36 -35.32 -35.36
CA ARG A 15 16.29 -34.53 -36.01
C ARG A 15 15.58 -35.36 -37.07
N ALA A 16 14.37 -34.96 -37.47
CA ALA A 16 13.79 -35.26 -38.78
C ALA A 16 13.07 -34.03 -39.37
N ARG A 17 13.17 -33.86 -40.70
CA ARG A 17 12.48 -32.85 -41.53
C ARG A 17 11.89 -33.59 -42.74
N ALA A 18 10.68 -33.22 -43.18
CA ALA A 18 10.12 -33.51 -44.50
C ALA A 18 9.29 -32.29 -44.96
N ALA A 19 8.85 -32.22 -46.22
CA ALA A 19 8.42 -30.95 -46.83
C ALA A 19 7.46 -31.11 -48.04
N CYS A 20 6.69 -30.04 -48.31
CA CYS A 20 5.95 -29.74 -49.56
C CYS A 20 4.74 -30.67 -49.88
N ALA A 21 3.76 -30.31 -50.73
CA ALA A 21 3.58 -29.16 -51.65
C ALA A 21 2.06 -28.79 -51.76
N VAL A 22 1.64 -27.52 -52.00
CA VAL A 22 1.27 -26.88 -53.30
C VAL A 22 0.09 -27.54 -54.04
N ALA A 23 -0.88 -26.88 -54.70
CA ALA A 23 -1.54 -25.55 -54.65
C ALA A 23 -2.61 -25.52 -55.79
N ALA A 24 -3.62 -24.63 -55.77
CA ALA A 24 -4.26 -24.04 -56.96
C ALA A 24 -5.30 -22.96 -56.58
N ALA A 25 -5.44 -21.93 -57.43
CA ALA A 25 -6.43 -20.86 -57.29
C ALA A 25 -7.08 -20.55 -58.64
N PHE A 26 -8.25 -19.91 -58.65
CA PHE A 26 -8.75 -19.14 -59.80
C PHE A 26 -9.55 -17.93 -59.32
N ALA A 27 -9.48 -16.84 -60.08
CA ALA A 27 -10.12 -15.56 -59.78
C ALA A 27 -10.83 -15.00 -61.02
N ALA A 28 -11.83 -14.16 -60.82
CA ALA A 28 -12.36 -13.24 -61.83
C ALA A 28 -12.94 -12.01 -61.14
N ALA A 29 -12.75 -10.82 -61.75
CA ALA A 29 -13.24 -9.53 -61.26
C ALA A 29 -13.86 -8.73 -62.42
N LEU A 30 -14.79 -7.81 -62.12
CA LEU A 30 -15.30 -6.77 -63.03
C LEU A 30 -15.82 -5.57 -62.20
N THR A 31 -16.15 -4.45 -62.86
CA THR A 31 -15.83 -3.09 -62.37
C THR A 31 -16.99 -2.11 -62.06
N VAL A 32 -16.75 -1.27 -61.04
CA VAL A 32 -17.12 0.15 -60.76
C VAL A 32 -17.98 0.92 -61.80
N PRO A 33 -18.92 1.83 -61.40
CA PRO A 33 -18.57 3.23 -61.03
C PRO A 33 -19.38 3.84 -59.84
N ALA A 34 -19.08 5.09 -59.45
CA ALA A 34 -19.69 5.82 -58.32
C ALA A 34 -20.26 7.19 -58.73
N ALA A 35 -21.32 7.68 -58.06
CA ALA A 35 -21.76 9.10 -58.09
C ALA A 35 -22.75 9.52 -56.97
N THR A 36 -22.46 10.68 -56.34
CA THR A 36 -23.37 11.75 -55.84
C THR A 36 -24.60 11.48 -54.94
N ALA A 37 -24.46 11.85 -53.65
CA ALA A 37 -25.19 12.90 -52.90
C ALA A 37 -26.75 13.00 -52.80
N GLN A 38 -27.17 13.21 -51.53
CA GLN A 38 -28.28 14.05 -51.00
C GLN A 38 -29.75 13.55 -50.84
N ALA A 39 -30.35 14.12 -49.77
CA ALA A 39 -31.76 14.32 -49.41
C ALA A 39 -32.48 13.31 -48.49
N GLU A 40 -33.27 13.87 -47.56
CA GLU A 40 -33.90 13.21 -46.42
C GLU A 40 -35.27 12.59 -46.73
N ALA A 41 -35.67 11.59 -45.92
CA ALA A 41 -37.07 11.35 -45.57
C ALA A 41 -37.14 10.66 -44.20
N ALA A 42 -37.69 11.34 -43.20
CA ALA A 42 -37.87 10.79 -41.85
C ALA A 42 -39.14 9.94 -41.78
N THR A 43 -39.05 8.75 -41.16
CA THR A 43 -40.23 7.99 -40.70
C THR A 43 -40.04 7.54 -39.25
N GLN A 44 -40.74 8.27 -38.37
CA GLN A 44 -41.17 7.98 -37.00
C GLN A 44 -40.67 6.66 -36.37
N ASP A 45 -39.77 6.77 -35.39
CA ASP A 45 -39.37 5.68 -34.51
C ASP A 45 -40.38 5.57 -33.34
N ALA A 46 -40.84 4.35 -33.05
CA ALA A 46 -41.76 4.09 -31.95
C ALA A 46 -40.97 4.05 -30.62
N PRO A 47 -41.53 4.49 -29.49
CA PRO A 47 -40.80 4.51 -28.22
C PRO A 47 -40.49 3.07 -27.76
N ARG A 48 -39.26 2.64 -28.02
CA ARG A 48 -38.67 1.43 -27.43
C ARG A 48 -38.85 1.51 -25.91
N PRO A 49 -39.40 0.48 -25.25
CA PRO A 49 -39.56 0.51 -23.79
C PRO A 49 -38.18 0.69 -23.16
N ALA A 50 -38.04 1.75 -22.36
CA ALA A 50 -36.83 1.99 -21.60
C ALA A 50 -36.53 0.75 -20.74
N ALA A 51 -35.28 0.28 -20.80
CA ALA A 51 -34.84 -0.83 -19.96
C ALA A 51 -34.82 -0.36 -18.50
N ALA A 52 -35.94 -0.56 -17.81
CA ALA A 52 -36.07 -0.34 -16.37
C ALA A 52 -35.25 -1.40 -15.63
N SER A 53 -33.95 -1.14 -15.50
CA SER A 53 -33.08 -1.75 -14.51
C SER A 53 -32.07 -0.71 -14.05
N ALA A 54 -32.53 0.19 -13.17
CA ALA A 54 -31.63 0.94 -12.31
C ALA A 54 -31.03 -0.04 -11.29
N ALA A 55 -30.00 -0.77 -11.71
CA ALA A 55 -29.20 -1.61 -10.82
C ALA A 55 -28.25 -0.72 -9.99
N ALA A 56 -28.09 -1.07 -8.72
CA ALA A 56 -27.48 -0.24 -7.67
C ALA A 56 -26.20 0.50 -8.09
N SER A 57 -26.16 1.82 -7.81
CA SER A 57 -25.04 2.72 -8.09
C SER A 57 -23.86 2.56 -7.11
N GLY A 58 -23.55 1.33 -6.71
CA GLY A 58 -22.46 0.98 -5.81
C GLY A 58 -21.19 0.57 -6.57
N LEU A 59 -20.04 0.92 -6.02
CA LEU A 59 -18.73 0.52 -6.55
C LEU A 59 -18.46 -0.96 -6.20
N ASP A 60 -18.22 -1.82 -7.19
CA ASP A 60 -17.93 -3.25 -6.92
C ASP A 60 -16.54 -3.44 -6.29
N TYR A 61 -16.52 -3.80 -5.02
CA TYR A 61 -15.33 -3.83 -4.16
C TYR A 61 -15.10 -5.24 -3.58
N VAL A 62 -13.93 -5.83 -3.86
CA VAL A 62 -13.51 -7.10 -3.25
C VAL A 62 -12.45 -6.84 -2.17
N ALA A 63 -12.65 -7.36 -0.96
CA ALA A 63 -11.62 -7.33 0.09
C ALA A 63 -10.97 -8.71 0.22
N MET A 64 -9.66 -8.75 -0.01
CA MET A 64 -8.81 -9.94 0.18
C MET A 64 -7.77 -9.67 1.26
N GLY A 65 -7.20 -10.74 1.80
CA GLY A 65 -6.08 -10.68 2.73
C GLY A 65 -6.24 -11.61 3.91
N SER A 66 -5.42 -11.35 4.93
CA SER A 66 -5.35 -12.13 6.15
C SER A 66 -6.11 -11.50 7.32
N SER A 67 -5.70 -11.80 8.56
CA SER A 67 -6.35 -11.36 9.78
C SER A 67 -6.37 -9.84 9.95
N TYR A 68 -5.36 -9.11 9.45
CA TYR A 68 -5.37 -7.64 9.46
C TYR A 68 -6.42 -7.04 8.51
N ALA A 69 -6.87 -7.78 7.48
CA ALA A 69 -8.05 -7.44 6.70
C ALA A 69 -9.35 -7.98 7.33
N ALA A 70 -9.32 -9.14 7.99
CA ALA A 70 -10.52 -9.75 8.60
C ALA A 70 -10.96 -9.06 9.91
N GLY A 71 -10.04 -8.54 10.72
CA GLY A 71 -10.33 -7.90 12.01
C GLY A 71 -10.85 -8.83 13.11
N PRO A 72 -10.15 -9.94 13.44
CA PRO A 72 -10.62 -10.90 14.41
C PRO A 72 -10.69 -10.30 15.83
N GLY A 73 -11.82 -10.51 16.53
CA GLY A 73 -12.04 -10.00 17.88
C GLY A 73 -12.59 -8.57 17.95
N ILE A 74 -12.95 -7.98 16.81
CA ILE A 74 -13.69 -6.72 16.72
C ILE A 74 -15.19 -7.01 16.54
N PRO A 75 -16.07 -6.63 17.48
CA PRO A 75 -17.51 -6.83 17.34
C PRO A 75 -18.17 -5.78 16.42
N PRO A 76 -19.32 -6.10 15.80
CA PRO A 76 -19.90 -7.43 15.68
C PRO A 76 -19.18 -8.25 14.59
N ALA A 77 -19.23 -9.57 14.68
CA ALA A 77 -18.77 -10.45 13.61
C ALA A 77 -19.68 -10.34 12.37
N GLN A 78 -19.13 -10.53 11.18
CA GLN A 78 -19.93 -10.72 9.96
C GLN A 78 -20.74 -12.02 10.04
N THR A 79 -21.95 -12.02 9.49
CA THR A 79 -22.88 -13.16 9.47
C THR A 79 -22.90 -13.92 8.13
N GLY A 80 -22.13 -13.46 7.14
CA GLY A 80 -22.06 -14.06 5.80
C GLY A 80 -21.37 -15.43 5.75
N SER A 81 -21.48 -16.11 4.60
CA SER A 81 -20.81 -17.40 4.38
C SER A 81 -19.31 -17.29 4.64
N GLY A 82 -18.75 -18.27 5.37
CA GLY A 82 -17.33 -18.31 5.73
C GLY A 82 -16.88 -17.29 6.79
N ALA A 83 -17.69 -16.29 7.14
CA ALA A 83 -17.26 -15.18 8.00
C ALA A 83 -16.78 -15.64 9.38
N SER A 84 -17.53 -16.52 10.05
CA SER A 84 -17.14 -17.09 11.34
C SER A 84 -15.88 -17.97 11.25
N ALA A 85 -15.67 -18.67 10.14
CA ALA A 85 -14.51 -19.56 9.95
C ALA A 85 -13.23 -18.77 9.64
N CYS A 86 -13.38 -17.60 9.03
CA CYS A 86 -12.32 -16.65 8.71
C CYS A 86 -12.10 -15.56 9.77
N ALA A 87 -12.93 -15.56 10.83
CA ALA A 87 -13.00 -14.54 11.89
C ALA A 87 -13.15 -13.10 11.37
N ARG A 88 -14.04 -12.90 10.39
CA ARG A 88 -14.32 -11.56 9.82
C ARG A 88 -15.23 -10.72 10.71
N SER A 89 -14.84 -9.46 10.93
CA SER A 89 -15.61 -8.44 11.62
C SER A 89 -16.41 -7.57 10.64
N ALA A 90 -17.62 -7.17 11.02
CA ALA A 90 -18.39 -6.16 10.30
C ALA A 90 -17.87 -4.73 10.54
N ASN A 91 -16.82 -4.59 11.36
CA ASN A 91 -16.05 -3.38 11.62
C ASN A 91 -14.57 -3.51 11.23
N ASN A 92 -14.21 -4.48 10.37
CA ASN A 92 -12.94 -4.43 9.68
C ASN A 92 -12.89 -3.24 8.70
N TYR A 93 -11.69 -2.84 8.26
CA TYR A 93 -11.53 -1.62 7.45
C TYR A 93 -12.38 -1.68 6.17
N ALA A 94 -12.47 -2.85 5.53
CA ALA A 94 -13.26 -3.03 4.31
C ALA A 94 -14.76 -2.81 4.52
N SER A 95 -15.32 -3.37 5.59
CA SER A 95 -16.73 -3.18 5.96
C SER A 95 -17.04 -1.71 6.30
N VAL A 96 -16.09 -0.97 6.88
CA VAL A 96 -16.22 0.46 7.15
C VAL A 96 -16.23 1.25 5.85
N VAL A 97 -15.18 1.09 5.01
CA VAL A 97 -15.04 1.74 3.69
C VAL A 97 -16.30 1.54 2.85
N ALA A 98 -16.82 0.31 2.78
CA ALA A 98 -17.98 0.00 1.96
C ALA A 98 -19.27 0.69 2.44
N ARG A 99 -19.45 0.78 3.76
CA ARG A 99 -20.58 1.48 4.39
C ARG A 99 -20.53 2.98 4.14
N GLU A 100 -19.35 3.58 4.21
CA GLU A 100 -19.15 5.03 4.14
C GLU A 100 -19.06 5.54 2.67
N SER A 101 -18.63 4.68 1.73
CA SER A 101 -18.64 4.95 0.28
C SER A 101 -19.89 4.47 -0.47
N GLY A 102 -20.71 3.59 0.12
CA GLY A 102 -21.82 2.92 -0.57
C GLY A 102 -21.38 1.83 -1.56
N ALA A 103 -20.17 1.28 -1.40
CA ALA A 103 -19.63 0.22 -2.26
C ALA A 103 -20.29 -1.15 -2.02
N ASN A 104 -20.41 -1.95 -3.09
CA ASN A 104 -20.87 -3.34 -3.05
C ASN A 104 -19.71 -4.23 -2.59
N LEU A 105 -19.60 -4.49 -1.29
CA LEU A 105 -18.50 -5.27 -0.73
C LEU A 105 -18.70 -6.78 -0.86
N THR A 106 -17.71 -7.45 -1.46
CA THR A 106 -17.47 -8.88 -1.34
C THR A 106 -16.22 -9.10 -0.48
N ASP A 107 -16.40 -9.37 0.81
CA ASP A 107 -15.31 -9.62 1.73
C ASP A 107 -14.99 -11.11 1.86
N VAL A 108 -13.80 -11.49 1.39
CA VAL A 108 -13.26 -12.85 1.45
C VAL A 108 -11.95 -12.92 2.23
N SER A 109 -11.58 -11.85 2.96
CA SER A 109 -10.45 -11.86 3.88
C SER A 109 -10.54 -13.01 4.89
N CYS A 110 -9.42 -13.63 5.24
CA CYS A 110 -9.43 -14.82 6.10
C CYS A 110 -8.23 -14.87 7.04
N SER A 111 -8.49 -14.91 8.34
CA SER A 111 -7.44 -14.94 9.36
C SER A 111 -6.49 -16.11 9.16
N GLY A 112 -5.18 -15.84 9.14
CA GLY A 112 -4.13 -16.84 8.87
C GLY A 112 -3.81 -17.08 7.38
N ALA A 113 -4.49 -16.40 6.44
CA ALA A 113 -4.17 -16.52 5.01
C ALA A 113 -2.73 -16.12 4.69
N THR A 114 -2.08 -16.90 3.82
CA THR A 114 -0.82 -16.61 3.11
C THR A 114 -1.11 -16.15 1.68
N THR A 115 -0.12 -15.68 0.91
CA THR A 115 -0.32 -15.39 -0.53
C THR A 115 -0.81 -16.61 -1.30
N ALA A 116 -0.41 -17.82 -0.90
CA ALA A 116 -0.92 -19.07 -1.48
C ALA A 116 -2.42 -19.25 -1.24
N ASN A 117 -2.97 -18.77 -0.11
CA ASN A 117 -4.42 -18.83 0.15
C ASN A 117 -5.23 -17.82 -0.65
N LEU A 118 -4.61 -16.75 -1.13
CA LEU A 118 -5.27 -15.84 -2.07
C LEU A 118 -5.32 -16.46 -3.48
N LEU A 119 -4.26 -17.17 -3.89
CA LEU A 119 -4.08 -17.64 -5.27
C LEU A 119 -4.57 -19.06 -5.55
N THR A 120 -4.22 -20.04 -4.72
CA THR A 120 -4.31 -21.48 -5.09
C THR A 120 -4.79 -22.43 -3.98
N VAL A 121 -4.69 -22.07 -2.70
CA VAL A 121 -4.94 -22.96 -1.56
C VAL A 121 -6.19 -22.57 -0.78
N SER A 122 -7.24 -23.39 -0.86
CA SER A 122 -8.44 -23.24 -0.04
C SER A 122 -8.12 -23.20 1.47
N GLN A 123 -8.85 -22.36 2.22
CA GLN A 123 -8.65 -22.17 3.66
C GLN A 123 -10.00 -22.13 4.39
N ALA A 124 -10.12 -22.79 5.55
CA ALA A 124 -11.33 -22.73 6.39
C ALA A 124 -12.65 -23.05 5.64
N GLY A 125 -12.58 -24.00 4.69
CA GLY A 125 -13.70 -24.38 3.81
C GLY A 125 -14.03 -23.38 2.70
N GLN A 126 -13.28 -22.27 2.58
CA GLN A 126 -13.41 -21.27 1.53
C GLN A 126 -12.44 -21.55 0.37
N PRO A 127 -12.81 -21.21 -0.88
CA PRO A 127 -11.90 -21.28 -2.02
C PRO A 127 -10.75 -20.25 -1.92
N PRO A 128 -9.73 -20.33 -2.80
CA PRO A 128 -8.74 -19.28 -2.94
C PRO A 128 -9.39 -17.92 -3.19
N GLN A 129 -8.97 -16.88 -2.46
CA GLN A 129 -9.71 -15.62 -2.37
C GLN A 129 -9.86 -14.89 -3.71
N VAL A 130 -8.90 -15.06 -4.65
CA VAL A 130 -8.97 -14.44 -5.98
C VAL A 130 -10.18 -14.90 -6.81
N GLN A 131 -10.82 -16.03 -6.45
CA GLN A 131 -12.05 -16.49 -7.09
C GLN A 131 -13.27 -15.59 -6.78
N ALA A 132 -13.16 -14.66 -5.83
CA ALA A 132 -14.16 -13.62 -5.59
C ALA A 132 -14.06 -12.43 -6.56
N VAL A 133 -12.94 -12.28 -7.27
CA VAL A 133 -12.78 -11.26 -8.30
C VAL A 133 -13.59 -11.64 -9.53
N THR A 134 -14.37 -10.70 -10.05
CA THR A 134 -15.19 -10.88 -11.25
C THR A 134 -14.85 -9.82 -12.29
N PRO A 135 -15.23 -9.99 -13.57
CA PRO A 135 -15.06 -8.95 -14.57
C PRO A 135 -15.79 -7.62 -14.29
N SER A 136 -16.69 -7.53 -13.30
CA SER A 136 -17.28 -6.25 -12.88
C SER A 136 -16.50 -5.54 -11.78
N THR A 137 -15.64 -6.23 -11.04
CA THR A 137 -14.83 -5.67 -9.94
C THR A 137 -14.14 -4.37 -10.36
N ARG A 138 -14.21 -3.34 -9.51
CA ARG A 138 -13.58 -2.02 -9.72
C ARG A 138 -12.50 -1.70 -8.70
N VAL A 139 -12.64 -2.24 -7.49
CA VAL A 139 -11.69 -2.03 -6.39
C VAL A 139 -11.33 -3.36 -5.77
N VAL A 140 -10.05 -3.55 -5.49
CA VAL A 140 -9.58 -4.64 -4.62
C VAL A 140 -8.64 -4.09 -3.56
N THR A 141 -8.89 -4.38 -2.28
CA THR A 141 -7.87 -4.17 -1.23
C THR A 141 -7.24 -5.50 -0.83
N VAL A 142 -5.93 -5.51 -0.59
CA VAL A 142 -5.18 -6.71 -0.18
C VAL A 142 -4.28 -6.40 1.01
N THR A 143 -4.47 -7.09 2.14
CA THR A 143 -3.49 -7.12 3.25
C THR A 143 -2.91 -8.53 3.40
N ILE A 144 -1.67 -8.78 2.97
CA ILE A 144 -1.10 -10.14 2.92
C ILE A 144 0.43 -10.16 3.09
N GLY A 145 1.00 -11.36 3.29
CA GLY A 145 2.44 -11.60 3.38
C GLY A 145 2.94 -11.83 4.82
N GLY A 146 2.24 -11.32 5.83
CA GLY A 146 2.67 -11.48 7.23
C GLY A 146 2.77 -12.94 7.70
N ASN A 147 1.87 -13.83 7.27
CA ASN A 147 1.95 -15.26 7.61
C ASN A 147 2.93 -16.03 6.72
N ASP A 148 3.28 -15.53 5.53
CA ASP A 148 4.34 -16.12 4.70
C ASP A 148 5.72 -16.02 5.39
N VAL A 149 5.89 -15.03 6.27
CA VAL A 149 7.11 -14.79 7.07
C VAL A 149 6.89 -14.95 8.59
N ASP A 150 5.83 -15.65 9.00
CA ASP A 150 5.49 -15.95 10.39
C ASP A 150 5.46 -14.74 11.36
N TYR A 151 5.15 -13.53 10.87
CA TYR A 151 5.32 -12.28 11.64
C TYR A 151 4.54 -12.28 12.96
N LEU A 152 3.23 -12.59 12.92
CA LEU A 152 2.44 -12.64 14.16
C LEU A 152 2.69 -13.90 14.98
N GLY A 153 3.25 -14.96 14.39
CA GLY A 153 3.64 -16.17 15.12
C GLY A 153 4.91 -15.92 15.94
N SER A 154 5.97 -15.48 15.28
CA SER A 154 7.28 -15.16 15.88
C SER A 154 7.18 -14.19 17.07
N ILE A 155 6.53 -13.02 16.90
CA ILE A 155 6.32 -12.09 18.00
C ILE A 155 5.51 -12.71 19.15
N ASN A 156 4.49 -13.54 18.89
CA ASN A 156 3.73 -14.23 19.95
C ASN A 156 4.57 -15.29 20.68
N VAL A 157 5.40 -16.04 19.97
CA VAL A 157 6.34 -17.02 20.54
C VAL A 157 7.33 -16.31 21.47
N TYR A 158 7.99 -15.25 21.00
CA TYR A 158 8.91 -14.47 21.83
C TYR A 158 8.22 -13.82 23.03
N SER A 159 7.01 -13.30 22.83
CA SER A 159 6.23 -12.70 23.92
C SER A 159 5.83 -13.70 24.98
N CYS A 160 5.48 -14.93 24.57
CA CYS A 160 5.24 -16.03 25.49
C CYS A 160 6.51 -16.39 26.27
N GLN A 161 7.66 -16.53 25.59
CA GLN A 161 8.93 -16.90 26.22
C GLN A 161 9.36 -15.85 27.27
N THR A 162 9.36 -14.57 26.90
CA THR A 162 9.81 -13.46 27.75
C THR A 162 8.80 -13.16 28.88
N ALA A 163 7.52 -13.45 28.70
CA ALA A 163 6.51 -13.44 29.78
C ALA A 163 6.59 -14.65 30.73
N GLY A 164 7.58 -15.54 30.59
CA GLY A 164 7.72 -16.74 31.43
C GLY A 164 6.64 -17.81 31.17
N GLY A 165 6.05 -17.83 29.98
CA GLY A 165 5.08 -18.83 29.57
C GLY A 165 5.70 -20.23 29.36
N ALA A 166 4.87 -21.26 29.47
CA ALA A 166 5.23 -22.63 29.14
C ALA A 166 4.79 -22.98 27.71
N ASN A 167 5.49 -23.94 27.08
CA ASN A 167 5.17 -24.50 25.75
C ASN A 167 5.06 -23.46 24.62
N CYS A 168 5.81 -22.36 24.72
CA CYS A 168 5.75 -21.23 23.77
C CYS A 168 6.22 -21.55 22.34
N GLY A 169 6.88 -22.69 22.11
CA GLY A 169 7.53 -23.00 20.83
C GLY A 169 8.84 -22.24 20.62
N SER A 170 9.30 -22.20 19.37
CA SER A 170 10.56 -21.60 18.94
C SER A 170 10.41 -20.92 17.58
N VAL A 171 11.06 -19.78 17.38
CA VAL A 171 11.06 -19.04 16.11
C VAL A 171 12.19 -19.54 15.20
N ASP A 172 11.86 -19.98 14.00
CA ASP A 172 12.83 -20.31 12.94
C ASP A 172 13.20 -19.04 12.16
N GLN A 173 14.13 -18.25 12.71
CA GLN A 173 14.63 -17.04 12.05
C GLN A 173 15.23 -17.33 10.66
N ASP A 174 15.81 -18.51 10.45
CA ASP A 174 16.41 -18.88 9.17
C ASP A 174 15.33 -19.13 8.10
N ALA A 175 14.21 -19.74 8.46
CA ALA A 175 13.06 -19.88 7.56
C ALA A 175 12.49 -18.52 7.17
N ILE A 176 12.24 -17.65 8.15
CA ILE A 176 11.78 -16.26 7.93
C ILE A 176 12.74 -15.52 6.99
N ASN A 177 14.04 -15.59 7.27
CA ASN A 177 15.08 -14.93 6.47
C ASN A 177 15.18 -15.48 5.04
N ARG A 178 14.97 -16.79 4.83
CA ARG A 178 14.93 -17.42 3.50
C ARG A 178 13.70 -17.05 2.69
N THR A 179 12.54 -16.87 3.31
CA THR A 179 11.29 -16.56 2.58
C THR A 179 11.21 -15.10 2.13
N PHE A 180 11.73 -14.17 2.93
CA PHE A 180 11.60 -12.73 2.68
C PHE A 180 11.93 -12.24 1.25
N PRO A 181 13.03 -12.69 0.59
CA PRO A 181 13.34 -12.31 -0.79
C PRO A 181 12.26 -12.66 -1.82
N GLU A 182 11.34 -13.58 -1.51
CA GLU A 182 10.26 -13.99 -2.40
C GLU A 182 8.97 -13.18 -2.19
N VAL A 183 8.81 -12.46 -1.06
CA VAL A 183 7.52 -11.90 -0.62
C VAL A 183 6.97 -10.86 -1.59
N ALA A 184 7.81 -9.95 -2.09
CA ALA A 184 7.38 -8.95 -3.07
C ALA A 184 6.79 -9.61 -4.33
N GLY A 185 7.53 -10.52 -4.96
CA GLY A 185 7.07 -11.27 -6.14
C GLY A 185 5.83 -12.14 -5.87
N ARG A 186 5.65 -12.67 -4.65
CA ARG A 186 4.41 -13.36 -4.25
C ARG A 186 3.21 -12.41 -4.18
N ILE A 187 3.39 -11.18 -3.69
CA ILE A 187 2.34 -10.14 -3.67
C ILE A 187 2.07 -9.63 -5.09
N GLU A 188 3.09 -9.42 -5.93
CA GLU A 188 2.93 -9.09 -7.35
C GLU A 188 2.07 -10.11 -8.08
N ASN A 189 2.27 -11.41 -7.83
CA ASN A 189 1.45 -12.48 -8.38
C ASN A 189 -0.04 -12.39 -7.94
N VAL A 190 -0.33 -11.89 -6.73
CA VAL A 190 -1.71 -11.62 -6.29
C VAL A 190 -2.33 -10.50 -7.13
N VAL A 191 -1.63 -9.38 -7.31
CA VAL A 191 -2.12 -8.25 -8.13
C VAL A 191 -2.32 -8.67 -9.59
N ASN A 192 -1.36 -9.39 -10.16
CA ASN A 192 -1.45 -9.90 -11.53
C ASN A 192 -2.63 -10.86 -11.73
N ALA A 193 -2.92 -11.71 -10.73
CA ALA A 193 -4.09 -12.59 -10.77
C ALA A 193 -5.41 -11.81 -10.70
N VAL A 194 -5.51 -10.74 -9.89
CA VAL A 194 -6.66 -9.81 -9.91
C VAL A 194 -6.84 -9.21 -11.31
N HIS A 195 -5.80 -8.57 -11.87
CA HIS A 195 -5.86 -7.93 -13.18
C HIS A 195 -6.17 -8.92 -14.32
N SER A 196 -5.78 -10.20 -14.20
CA SER A 196 -6.12 -11.23 -15.21
C SER A 196 -7.63 -11.50 -15.33
N THR A 197 -8.40 -11.24 -14.28
CA THR A 197 -9.86 -11.43 -14.24
C THR A 197 -10.62 -10.10 -14.35
N ALA A 198 -10.05 -9.04 -13.80
CA ALA A 198 -10.61 -7.69 -13.79
C ALA A 198 -9.54 -6.65 -14.20
N PRO A 199 -9.23 -6.50 -15.50
CA PRO A 199 -8.17 -5.59 -15.97
C PRO A 199 -8.42 -4.11 -15.64
N GLN A 200 -9.67 -3.74 -15.36
CA GLN A 200 -10.09 -2.40 -14.95
C GLN A 200 -10.15 -2.18 -13.42
N ALA A 201 -9.88 -3.21 -12.61
CA ALA A 201 -9.93 -3.08 -11.15
C ALA A 201 -8.67 -2.39 -10.65
N HIS A 202 -8.81 -1.34 -9.85
CA HIS A 202 -7.67 -0.74 -9.15
C HIS A 202 -7.38 -1.53 -7.88
N VAL A 203 -6.12 -1.90 -7.68
CA VAL A 203 -5.67 -2.66 -6.51
C VAL A 203 -4.98 -1.74 -5.51
N TYR A 204 -5.39 -1.86 -4.26
CA TYR A 204 -4.83 -1.16 -3.11
C TYR A 204 -4.14 -2.17 -2.20
N LEU A 205 -2.81 -2.14 -2.16
CA LEU A 205 -2.02 -2.97 -1.26
C LEU A 205 -1.93 -2.27 0.10
N VAL A 206 -2.61 -2.83 1.08
CA VAL A 206 -2.66 -2.32 2.46
C VAL A 206 -1.58 -3.06 3.25
N ASN A 207 -0.59 -2.34 3.78
CA ASN A 207 0.47 -2.98 4.58
C ASN A 207 0.05 -3.14 6.06
N TYR A 208 0.98 -3.46 6.95
CA TYR A 208 0.70 -3.78 8.35
C TYR A 208 0.92 -2.57 9.27
N PHE A 209 0.12 -2.44 10.32
CA PHE A 209 0.36 -1.47 11.40
C PHE A 209 1.71 -1.73 12.10
N THR A 210 2.29 -0.65 12.61
CA THR A 210 3.47 -0.67 13.48
C THR A 210 3.08 -1.23 14.85
N ILE A 211 3.61 -2.42 15.19
CA ILE A 211 3.27 -3.13 16.45
C ILE A 211 4.17 -2.69 17.61
N LEU A 212 5.41 -2.29 17.30
CA LEU A 212 6.45 -1.94 18.26
C LEU A 212 6.86 -0.47 18.08
N PRO A 213 7.17 0.27 19.17
CA PRO A 213 7.73 1.62 19.06
C PRO A 213 9.11 1.57 18.39
N ASP A 214 9.61 2.67 17.84
CA ASP A 214 10.85 2.69 17.04
C ASP A 214 12.09 2.14 17.77
N ALA A 215 12.14 2.29 19.11
CA ALA A 215 13.21 1.81 19.96
C ALA A 215 12.72 1.27 21.31
N GLY A 216 13.56 0.52 22.01
CA GLY A 216 13.26 -0.02 23.34
C GLY A 216 12.29 -1.21 23.35
N VAL A 217 11.66 -1.43 24.50
CA VAL A 217 10.62 -2.46 24.76
C VAL A 217 9.65 -1.92 25.80
N CYS A 218 8.46 -2.52 25.94
CA CYS A 218 7.49 -2.15 26.99
C CYS A 218 6.89 -3.39 27.66
N THR A 219 6.33 -3.21 28.86
CA THR A 219 5.75 -4.30 29.66
C THR A 219 4.56 -4.98 28.97
N ASN A 220 3.80 -4.25 28.15
CA ASN A 220 2.61 -4.73 27.45
C ASN A 220 2.95 -5.57 26.19
N VAL A 221 4.22 -5.55 25.76
CA VAL A 221 4.74 -6.30 24.61
C VAL A 221 6.08 -6.94 25.06
N PRO A 222 6.01 -8.01 25.87
CA PRO A 222 7.17 -8.50 26.62
C PRO A 222 8.19 -9.14 25.67
N LEU A 223 9.23 -8.40 25.31
CA LEU A 223 10.30 -8.86 24.42
C LEU A 223 11.66 -8.51 25.02
N THR A 224 12.70 -9.27 24.68
CA THR A 224 14.09 -8.82 24.86
C THR A 224 14.44 -7.77 23.79
N GLY A 225 15.51 -7.01 24.00
CA GLY A 225 15.98 -6.03 23.01
C GLY A 225 16.24 -6.65 21.63
N ASP A 226 16.89 -7.82 21.60
CA ASP A 226 17.21 -8.55 20.36
C ASP A 226 15.95 -9.09 19.67
N GLN A 227 14.99 -9.63 20.42
CA GLN A 227 13.70 -10.06 19.88
C GLN A 227 12.96 -8.88 19.26
N ALA A 228 12.84 -7.76 19.97
CA ALA A 228 12.17 -6.56 19.47
C ALA A 228 12.90 -5.93 18.27
N ALA A 229 14.23 -6.03 18.18
CA ALA A 229 14.97 -5.62 16.99
C ALA A 229 14.70 -6.54 15.79
N PHE A 230 14.61 -7.85 16.00
CA PHE A 230 14.27 -8.81 14.96
C PHE A 230 12.83 -8.59 14.44
N GLU A 231 11.84 -8.44 15.32
CA GLU A 231 10.45 -8.20 14.94
C GLU A 231 10.25 -6.86 14.19
N ARG A 232 10.95 -5.79 14.61
CA ARG A 232 11.02 -4.55 13.81
C ARG A 232 11.58 -4.80 12.40
N SER A 233 12.61 -5.64 12.27
CA SER A 233 13.16 -5.99 10.96
C SER A 233 12.15 -6.73 10.08
N ILE A 234 11.29 -7.60 10.65
CA ILE A 234 10.20 -8.25 9.93
C ILE A 234 9.20 -7.19 9.45
N ALA A 235 8.78 -6.27 10.33
CA ALA A 235 7.86 -5.18 10.01
C ALA A 235 8.36 -4.32 8.84
N THR A 236 9.60 -3.82 8.92
CA THR A 236 10.23 -3.00 7.87
C THR A 236 10.30 -3.76 6.55
N ARG A 237 10.81 -5.00 6.55
CA ARG A 237 10.97 -5.80 5.32
C ARG A 237 9.62 -6.16 4.68
N LEU A 238 8.57 -6.32 5.48
CA LEU A 238 7.21 -6.59 4.99
C LEU A 238 6.57 -5.33 4.39
N ALA A 239 6.76 -4.16 5.01
CA ALA A 239 6.36 -2.88 4.44
C ALA A 239 7.08 -2.60 3.10
N ASP A 240 8.41 -2.76 3.07
CA ASP A 240 9.23 -2.56 1.86
C ASP A 240 8.88 -3.56 0.74
N ALA A 241 8.60 -4.84 1.07
CA ALA A 241 8.14 -5.83 0.10
C ALA A 241 6.76 -5.47 -0.48
N THR A 242 5.85 -4.94 0.34
CA THR A 242 4.53 -4.49 -0.11
C THR A 242 4.63 -3.25 -1.01
N ALA A 243 5.47 -2.27 -0.65
CA ALA A 243 5.75 -1.09 -1.47
C ALA A 243 6.45 -1.45 -2.79
N THR A 244 7.35 -2.42 -2.77
CA THR A 244 8.01 -2.95 -3.99
C THR A 244 6.97 -3.56 -4.94
N ALA A 245 6.07 -4.39 -4.42
CA ALA A 245 5.01 -5.00 -5.21
C ALA A 245 4.00 -3.98 -5.76
N ALA A 246 3.67 -2.95 -4.97
CA ALA A 246 2.83 -1.82 -5.39
C ALA A 246 3.44 -1.12 -6.62
N HIS A 247 4.68 -0.65 -6.46
CA HIS A 247 5.45 0.00 -7.52
C HIS A 247 5.62 -0.87 -8.78
N ALA A 248 5.88 -2.17 -8.62
CA ALA A 248 6.09 -3.10 -9.74
C ALA A 248 4.81 -3.36 -10.56
N THR A 249 3.63 -3.20 -9.96
CA THR A 249 2.34 -3.57 -10.57
C THR A 249 1.41 -2.40 -10.88
N GLY A 250 1.74 -1.19 -10.41
CA GLY A 250 0.87 -0.02 -10.51
C GLY A 250 -0.29 -0.03 -9.50
N ALA A 251 -0.28 -0.94 -8.52
CA ALA A 251 -1.20 -0.92 -7.40
C ALA A 251 -0.82 0.19 -6.42
N THR A 252 -1.81 0.82 -5.79
CA THR A 252 -1.57 1.89 -4.80
C THR A 252 -1.25 1.30 -3.43
N LEU A 253 -0.22 1.83 -2.76
CA LEU A 253 0.09 1.50 -1.37
C LEU A 253 -0.80 2.28 -0.41
N VAL A 254 -1.38 1.58 0.56
CA VAL A 254 -1.96 2.18 1.76
C VAL A 254 -1.02 1.87 2.92
N ASP A 255 -0.14 2.83 3.23
CA ASP A 255 0.94 2.66 4.20
C ASP A 255 0.45 2.87 5.65
N LEU A 256 -0.14 1.80 6.21
CA LEU A 256 -0.51 1.73 7.61
C LEU A 256 0.71 1.75 8.54
N ALA A 257 1.85 1.21 8.13
CA ALA A 257 3.08 1.22 8.93
C ALA A 257 3.52 2.66 9.23
N ALA A 258 3.64 3.49 8.19
CA ALA A 258 3.98 4.90 8.33
C ALA A 258 2.90 5.68 9.10
N ALA A 259 1.61 5.42 8.83
CA ALA A 259 0.51 6.13 9.47
C ALA A 259 0.30 5.80 10.96
N SER A 260 0.87 4.69 11.45
CA SER A 260 0.66 4.19 12.83
C SER A 260 1.88 4.33 13.75
N HIS A 261 2.93 5.04 13.34
CA HIS A 261 3.98 5.46 14.29
C HIS A 261 3.37 6.27 15.44
N GLY A 262 3.72 5.90 16.68
CA GLY A 262 3.12 6.49 17.89
C GLY A 262 1.75 5.90 18.29
N HIS A 263 1.21 4.96 17.50
CA HIS A 263 -0.02 4.20 17.79
C HIS A 263 0.24 2.69 17.93
N ASP A 264 1.49 2.32 18.24
CA ASP A 264 1.92 0.95 18.49
C ASP A 264 1.35 0.36 19.80
N ALA A 265 1.56 -0.94 20.05
CA ALA A 265 0.98 -1.64 21.21
C ALA A 265 1.55 -1.21 22.58
N CYS A 266 2.60 -0.37 22.60
CA CYS A 266 3.13 0.28 23.79
C CYS A 266 2.60 1.72 23.99
N SER A 267 1.86 2.27 23.01
CA SER A 267 1.32 3.64 23.07
C SER A 267 0.22 3.82 24.12
N ALA A 268 0.01 5.09 24.50
CA ALA A 268 -1.15 5.51 25.29
C ALA A 268 -2.45 5.55 24.46
N ASP A 269 -2.35 5.63 23.13
CA ASP A 269 -3.47 5.58 22.19
C ASP A 269 -3.19 4.51 21.10
N PRO A 270 -3.22 3.21 21.45
CA PRO A 270 -2.79 2.15 20.55
C PRO A 270 -3.86 1.86 19.48
N TRP A 271 -3.43 1.62 18.24
CA TRP A 271 -4.28 1.12 17.15
C TRP A 271 -4.25 -0.40 17.00
N VAL A 272 -3.33 -1.05 17.72
CA VAL A 272 -3.18 -2.52 17.80
C VAL A 272 -3.30 -3.00 19.25
N GLU A 273 -3.92 -4.15 19.43
CA GLU A 273 -4.02 -4.84 20.71
C GLU A 273 -2.65 -5.32 21.20
N ASN A 274 -2.45 -5.33 22.52
CA ASN A 274 -1.18 -5.71 23.15
C ASN A 274 -1.03 -7.23 23.36
N TYR A 275 -0.03 -7.68 24.12
CA TYR A 275 0.11 -9.09 24.49
C TYR A 275 -0.96 -9.53 25.49
N ARG A 276 -1.75 -10.55 25.15
CA ARG A 276 -2.89 -11.05 25.95
C ARG A 276 -3.88 -9.92 26.29
N PRO A 277 -4.53 -9.35 25.26
CA PRO A 277 -5.49 -8.28 25.43
C PRO A 277 -6.76 -8.77 26.16
N SER A 278 -7.70 -7.84 26.37
CA SER A 278 -8.98 -8.15 27.02
C SER A 278 -9.76 -9.29 26.32
N ALA A 279 -10.58 -10.02 27.08
CA ALA A 279 -11.25 -11.21 26.58
C ALA A 279 -12.11 -10.93 25.34
N GLY A 280 -11.92 -11.73 24.29
CA GLY A 280 -12.57 -11.55 22.99
C GLY A 280 -11.74 -10.78 21.96
N ARG A 281 -10.65 -10.13 22.37
CA ARG A 281 -9.67 -9.49 21.47
C ARG A 281 -8.63 -10.47 20.96
N SER A 282 -7.94 -10.10 19.88
CA SER A 282 -6.86 -10.88 19.29
C SER A 282 -5.51 -10.19 19.50
N THR A 283 -4.57 -10.88 20.16
CA THR A 283 -3.21 -10.40 20.43
C THR A 283 -2.54 -9.83 19.18
N TYR A 284 -1.97 -8.62 19.26
CA TYR A 284 -1.26 -7.94 18.15
C TYR A 284 -2.07 -7.75 16.86
N HIS A 285 -3.39 -7.72 16.94
CA HIS A 285 -4.25 -7.35 15.82
C HIS A 285 -4.78 -5.93 15.98
N PRO A 286 -5.20 -5.26 14.90
CA PRO A 286 -5.79 -3.94 14.99
C PRO A 286 -7.05 -3.95 15.85
N ASN A 287 -7.30 -2.87 16.58
CA ASN A 287 -8.57 -2.63 17.29
C ASN A 287 -9.51 -1.75 16.44
N GLU A 288 -10.63 -1.27 17.01
CA GLU A 288 -11.57 -0.39 16.29
C GLU A 288 -10.94 0.92 15.82
N ALA A 289 -10.02 1.51 16.60
CA ALA A 289 -9.33 2.75 16.22
C ALA A 289 -8.41 2.50 15.02
N GLY A 290 -7.62 1.41 15.07
CA GLY A 290 -6.80 0.97 13.95
C GLY A 290 -7.62 0.69 12.69
N MET A 291 -8.68 -0.11 12.78
CA MET A 291 -9.54 -0.40 11.62
C MET A 291 -10.20 0.85 11.03
N ARG A 292 -10.58 1.83 11.85
CA ARG A 292 -11.10 3.12 11.38
C ARG A 292 -10.01 3.98 10.73
N ALA A 293 -8.79 3.97 11.25
CA ALA A 293 -7.65 4.65 10.63
C ALA A 293 -7.32 4.05 9.25
N ALA A 294 -7.23 2.71 9.17
CA ALA A 294 -7.05 2.01 7.89
C ALA A 294 -8.18 2.30 6.90
N ALA A 295 -9.44 2.31 7.35
CA ALA A 295 -10.58 2.66 6.49
C ALA A 295 -10.45 4.10 5.94
N THR A 296 -10.06 5.05 6.79
CA THR A 296 -9.85 6.46 6.41
C THR A 296 -8.75 6.60 5.33
N LEU A 297 -7.67 5.84 5.46
CA LEU A 297 -6.56 5.84 4.48
C LEU A 297 -6.97 5.18 3.16
N VAL A 298 -7.66 4.03 3.20
CA VAL A 298 -8.24 3.37 2.02
C VAL A 298 -9.24 4.30 1.31
N GLU A 299 -10.14 4.95 2.04
CA GLU A 299 -11.08 5.91 1.46
C GLU A 299 -10.40 7.12 0.82
N THR A 300 -9.30 7.61 1.42
CA THR A 300 -8.53 8.71 0.86
C THR A 300 -7.92 8.29 -0.47
N ALA A 301 -7.32 7.09 -0.54
CA ALA A 301 -6.77 6.53 -1.77
C ALA A 301 -7.85 6.22 -2.83
N LEU A 302 -9.06 5.84 -2.41
CA LEU A 302 -10.21 5.63 -3.30
C LEU A 302 -10.74 6.95 -3.88
N LYS A 303 -10.83 8.00 -3.06
CA LYS A 303 -11.25 9.35 -3.48
C LYS A 303 -10.23 9.98 -4.43
N SER A 304 -8.94 9.65 -4.28
CA SER A 304 -7.89 10.02 -5.24
C SER A 304 -7.84 9.11 -6.47
N GLN A 305 -8.61 8.02 -6.54
CA GLN A 305 -8.54 6.98 -7.58
C GLN A 305 -7.13 6.37 -7.78
N GLY A 306 -6.26 6.44 -6.76
CA GLY A 306 -4.84 6.12 -6.89
C GLY A 306 -4.03 7.13 -7.74
N GLU A 307 -4.63 8.23 -8.22
CA GLU A 307 -3.90 9.28 -8.92
C GLU A 307 -2.97 10.04 -7.98
N LEU A 308 -1.79 10.38 -8.49
CA LEU A 308 -0.80 11.15 -7.77
C LEU A 308 -1.21 12.63 -7.71
N HIS A 309 -1.77 13.06 -6.57
CA HIS A 309 -2.17 14.45 -6.39
C HIS A 309 -0.97 15.40 -6.49
N THR A 310 -0.96 16.21 -7.55
CA THR A 310 0.00 17.31 -7.72
C THR A 310 -0.67 18.61 -7.30
N ALA A 311 -0.08 19.27 -6.30
CA ALA A 311 -0.58 20.52 -5.75
C ALA A 311 0.59 21.45 -5.40
N ALA A 312 0.35 22.74 -5.38
CA ALA A 312 1.24 23.65 -4.67
C ALA A 312 0.96 23.61 -3.17
N PHE A 313 2.01 23.71 -2.35
CA PHE A 313 1.86 23.75 -0.89
C PHE A 313 2.04 25.18 -0.41
N SER A 314 0.93 25.82 -0.03
CA SER A 314 0.91 27.13 0.58
C SER A 314 1.46 27.07 2.01
N SER A 315 2.38 27.96 2.34
CA SER A 315 2.96 28.09 3.68
C SER A 315 1.98 28.78 4.63
N GLY A 316 2.13 28.55 5.94
CA GLY A 316 1.56 29.41 6.96
C GLY A 316 2.11 30.84 6.95
N ILE A 317 3.24 31.08 6.27
CA ILE A 317 3.74 32.43 5.94
C ILE A 317 2.97 32.97 4.72
N ALA A 318 2.25 34.08 4.91
CA ALA A 318 1.31 34.61 3.93
C ALA A 318 1.96 34.87 2.55
N GLY A 319 1.34 34.34 1.49
CA GLY A 319 1.78 34.51 0.11
C GLY A 319 3.02 33.68 -0.30
N LYS A 320 3.50 32.78 0.57
CA LYS A 320 4.63 31.90 0.29
C LYS A 320 4.20 30.47 0.02
N CYS A 321 4.98 29.78 -0.81
CA CYS A 321 4.77 28.41 -1.24
C CYS A 321 6.08 27.60 -1.09
N LEU A 322 5.94 26.28 -1.01
CA LEU A 322 7.03 25.31 -1.07
C LEU A 322 7.61 25.27 -2.50
N ASP A 323 8.89 25.60 -2.66
CA ASP A 323 9.48 25.90 -3.97
C ASP A 323 10.83 25.19 -4.17
N VAL A 324 11.10 24.68 -5.37
CA VAL A 324 12.40 24.16 -5.79
C VAL A 324 13.20 25.30 -6.42
N GLN A 325 14.35 25.65 -5.83
CA GLN A 325 15.13 26.81 -6.22
C GLN A 325 15.41 26.88 -7.74
N GLY A 326 14.88 27.93 -8.37
CA GLY A 326 15.04 28.18 -9.81
C GLY A 326 14.43 27.12 -10.72
N GLY A 327 13.57 26.24 -10.19
CA GLY A 327 13.06 25.07 -10.91
C GLY A 327 14.14 24.03 -11.27
N GLY A 328 15.26 24.04 -10.55
CA GLY A 328 16.39 23.12 -10.77
C GLY A 328 16.03 21.64 -10.59
N THR A 329 16.84 20.76 -11.20
CA THR A 329 16.65 19.30 -11.20
C THR A 329 17.85 18.53 -10.66
N ALA A 330 18.90 19.24 -10.21
CA ALA A 330 20.13 18.63 -9.72
C ALA A 330 19.99 18.16 -8.26
N ASN A 331 20.64 17.04 -7.93
CA ASN A 331 20.79 16.60 -6.55
C ASN A 331 21.42 17.71 -5.68
N GLY A 332 20.77 18.07 -4.59
CA GLY A 332 21.19 19.15 -3.70
C GLY A 332 20.60 20.53 -4.04
N THR A 333 19.74 20.65 -5.07
CA THR A 333 18.99 21.90 -5.34
C THR A 333 18.20 22.28 -4.09
N HIS A 334 18.29 23.54 -3.65
CA HIS A 334 17.61 23.97 -2.42
C HIS A 334 16.10 23.86 -2.55
N VAL A 335 15.44 23.34 -1.52
CA VAL A 335 13.99 23.52 -1.33
C VAL A 335 13.80 24.69 -0.39
N GLN A 336 13.00 25.65 -0.82
CA GLN A 336 12.98 27.00 -0.28
C GLN A 336 11.56 27.52 -0.08
N LEU A 337 11.44 28.53 0.78
CA LEU A 337 10.29 29.42 0.85
C LEU A 337 10.37 30.42 -0.31
N TYR A 338 9.34 30.50 -1.14
CA TYR A 338 9.27 31.48 -2.23
C TYR A 338 7.85 32.00 -2.45
N GLY A 339 7.69 33.20 -3.00
CA GLY A 339 6.40 33.77 -3.35
C GLY A 339 5.60 32.86 -4.28
N CYS A 340 4.34 32.58 -3.94
CA CYS A 340 3.48 31.73 -4.75
C CYS A 340 3.31 32.32 -6.16
N ASN A 341 3.76 31.58 -7.17
CA ASN A 341 3.87 32.02 -8.56
C ASN A 341 3.25 31.01 -9.57
N GLY A 342 2.82 29.84 -9.09
CA GLY A 342 2.13 28.82 -9.91
C GLY A 342 3.03 28.04 -10.87
N SER A 343 4.34 28.30 -10.90
CA SER A 343 5.28 27.57 -11.76
C SER A 343 5.47 26.12 -11.31
N ASP A 344 5.95 25.27 -12.23
CA ASP A 344 6.33 23.88 -11.97
C ASP A 344 7.32 23.69 -10.81
N ALA A 345 8.07 24.74 -10.41
CA ALA A 345 8.96 24.70 -9.25
C ALA A 345 8.19 24.56 -7.93
N GLN A 346 6.91 24.91 -7.92
CA GLN A 346 6.01 24.87 -6.76
C GLN A 346 5.01 23.72 -6.84
N GLN A 347 5.02 22.92 -7.91
CA GLN A 347 4.10 21.80 -8.09
C GLN A 347 4.71 20.53 -7.49
N TRP A 348 4.09 20.04 -6.41
CA TRP A 348 4.53 18.87 -5.67
C TRP A 348 3.51 17.74 -5.79
N THR A 349 3.97 16.64 -6.38
CA THR A 349 3.23 15.40 -6.54
C THR A 349 3.39 14.55 -5.28
N TYR A 350 2.31 14.37 -4.51
CA TYR A 350 2.29 13.41 -3.41
C TYR A 350 2.20 11.98 -3.96
N VAL A 351 3.10 11.11 -3.49
CA VAL A 351 3.22 9.71 -3.91
C VAL A 351 3.04 8.81 -2.68
N PRO A 352 1.84 8.22 -2.48
CA PRO A 352 1.59 7.27 -1.40
C PRO A 352 2.51 6.05 -1.47
N ASP A 353 2.77 5.58 -2.69
CA ASP A 353 3.41 4.30 -3.03
C ASP A 353 4.88 4.13 -2.58
N ALA A 354 5.49 5.19 -2.06
CA ALA A 354 6.85 5.21 -1.51
C ALA A 354 6.88 5.48 0.01
N GLY A 355 5.75 5.32 0.70
CA GLY A 355 5.59 5.63 2.12
C GLY A 355 5.43 7.12 2.40
N GLY A 356 4.65 7.79 1.54
CA GLY A 356 4.42 9.23 1.58
C GLY A 356 5.63 10.03 1.12
N THR A 357 5.80 10.23 -0.18
CA THR A 357 6.87 11.08 -0.74
C THR A 357 6.26 12.29 -1.41
N LEU A 358 6.91 13.45 -1.33
CA LEU A 358 6.63 14.61 -2.19
C LEU A 358 7.67 14.67 -3.31
N ARG A 359 7.23 14.63 -4.57
CA ARG A 359 8.09 14.76 -5.76
C ARG A 359 7.87 16.08 -6.46
N ALA A 360 8.95 16.70 -6.93
CA ALA A 360 8.91 17.85 -7.82
C ALA A 360 10.12 17.79 -8.76
N ARG A 361 9.99 18.35 -9.97
CA ARG A 361 11.13 18.54 -10.90
C ARG A 361 11.99 17.27 -11.17
N GLY A 362 11.39 16.09 -11.09
CA GLY A 362 12.05 14.79 -11.28
C GLY A 362 12.81 14.23 -10.06
N GLY A 363 12.79 14.94 -8.92
CA GLY A 363 13.36 14.49 -7.66
C GLY A 363 12.32 14.39 -6.53
N CYS A 364 12.80 14.04 -5.36
CA CYS A 364 12.07 13.90 -4.11
C CYS A 364 12.46 15.00 -3.11
N LEU A 365 11.51 15.41 -2.27
CA LEU A 365 11.74 16.25 -1.09
C LEU A 365 12.59 15.46 -0.08
N ASP A 366 13.82 15.90 0.16
CA ASP A 366 14.86 15.10 0.82
C ASP A 366 15.50 15.85 2.00
N VAL A 367 15.60 15.18 3.15
CA VAL A 367 16.36 15.69 4.29
C VAL A 367 17.85 15.38 4.09
N SER A 368 18.66 16.43 3.96
CA SER A 368 20.03 16.32 3.47
C SER A 368 20.89 15.35 4.29
N ASN A 369 21.57 14.44 3.60
CA ASN A 369 22.40 13.37 4.16
C ASN A 369 21.65 12.45 5.15
N SER A 370 20.31 12.36 5.07
CA SER A 370 19.48 11.62 6.03
C SER A 370 19.67 12.08 7.50
N GLY A 371 20.10 13.33 7.71
CA GLY A 371 20.29 13.89 9.03
C GLY A 371 18.97 14.05 9.80
N THR A 372 19.01 13.85 11.12
CA THR A 372 17.80 13.88 11.96
C THR A 372 17.75 15.07 12.91
N ALA A 373 18.79 15.90 12.97
CA ALA A 373 18.88 17.03 13.90
C ALA A 373 18.10 18.28 13.44
N ASN A 374 17.64 19.08 14.40
CA ASN A 374 17.09 20.42 14.14
C ASN A 374 18.03 21.26 13.27
N GLY A 375 17.48 21.92 12.25
CA GLY A 375 18.23 22.75 11.31
C GLY A 375 18.86 21.99 10.14
N THR A 376 18.75 20.65 10.09
CA THR A 376 19.16 19.86 8.92
C THR A 376 18.39 20.35 7.69
N LYS A 377 19.10 20.73 6.62
CA LYS A 377 18.50 21.37 5.45
C LYS A 377 17.74 20.39 4.55
N VAL A 378 16.68 20.92 3.93
CA VAL A 378 15.87 20.20 2.96
C VAL A 378 16.29 20.60 1.55
N GLN A 379 16.33 19.60 0.66
CA GLN A 379 16.86 19.69 -0.69
C GLN A 379 16.01 18.84 -1.64
N LEU A 380 16.20 19.04 -2.94
CA LEU A 380 15.75 18.11 -3.95
C LEU A 380 16.84 17.06 -4.17
N TRP A 381 16.47 15.79 -4.17
CA TRP A 381 17.39 14.68 -4.43
C TRP A 381 16.74 13.61 -5.29
N GLN A 382 17.53 12.81 -6.01
CA GLN A 382 17.03 11.65 -6.73
C GLN A 382 16.24 10.74 -5.78
N CYS A 383 15.08 10.27 -6.23
CA CYS A 383 14.24 9.41 -5.41
C CYS A 383 14.95 8.08 -5.15
N ASN A 384 15.20 7.76 -3.87
CA ASN A 384 16.02 6.64 -3.41
C ASN A 384 15.32 5.76 -2.35
N GLY A 385 14.10 6.10 -1.93
CA GLY A 385 13.27 5.31 -1.00
C GLY A 385 13.68 5.36 0.47
N THR A 386 14.72 6.12 0.82
CA THR A 386 15.16 6.28 2.22
C THR A 386 14.13 7.05 3.05
N GLY A 387 14.16 6.86 4.38
CA GLY A 387 13.28 7.58 5.30
C GLY A 387 13.45 9.10 5.26
N ALA A 388 14.58 9.62 4.76
CA ALA A 388 14.83 11.03 4.51
C ALA A 388 13.92 11.66 3.44
N GLN A 389 13.26 10.82 2.63
CA GLN A 389 12.33 11.22 1.56
C GLN A 389 10.87 10.91 1.88
N ARG A 390 10.59 10.44 3.11
CA ARG A 390 9.24 10.17 3.61
C ARG A 390 8.70 11.38 4.38
N TRP A 391 7.45 11.74 4.11
CA TRP A 391 6.74 12.91 4.59
C TRP A 391 5.27 12.54 4.76
N VAL A 392 4.78 12.60 5.99
CA VAL A 392 3.39 12.34 6.35
C VAL A 392 2.71 13.61 6.84
N SER A 393 1.42 13.76 6.55
CA SER A 393 0.63 14.86 7.09
C SER A 393 0.45 14.70 8.60
N GLY A 394 0.81 15.74 9.35
CA GLY A 394 0.61 15.82 10.80
C GLY A 394 -0.38 16.92 11.20
N PRO A 395 -0.58 17.14 12.51
CA PRO A 395 -1.49 18.17 13.02
C PRO A 395 -1.16 19.58 12.52
N ASN A 396 -2.17 20.45 12.42
CA ASN A 396 -2.03 21.85 11.98
C ASN A 396 -1.47 22.02 10.54
N SER A 397 -1.75 21.07 9.64
CA SER A 397 -1.20 21.02 8.27
C SER A 397 0.33 20.91 8.23
N SER A 398 0.96 20.21 9.18
CA SER A 398 2.40 19.99 9.14
C SER A 398 2.78 18.86 8.18
N LEU A 399 3.96 18.96 7.57
CA LEU A 399 4.61 17.83 6.89
C LEU A 399 5.69 17.27 7.82
N VAL A 400 5.51 16.07 8.32
CA VAL A 400 6.41 15.41 9.28
C VAL A 400 7.27 14.39 8.56
N ASN A 401 8.58 14.41 8.78
CA ASN A 401 9.49 13.37 8.33
C ASN A 401 9.57 12.25 9.41
N PRO A 402 9.04 11.03 9.18
CA PRO A 402 8.96 10.00 10.22
C PRO A 402 10.33 9.58 10.77
N GLN A 403 11.36 9.49 9.90
CA GLN A 403 12.72 9.09 10.32
C GLN A 403 13.33 10.02 11.38
N SER A 404 13.01 11.31 11.34
CA SER A 404 13.54 12.30 12.29
C SER A 404 12.56 12.69 13.39
N GLY A 405 11.26 12.37 13.25
CA GLY A 405 10.18 12.84 14.10
C GLY A 405 9.94 14.36 14.02
N ARG A 406 10.45 15.02 12.97
CA ARG A 406 10.50 16.49 12.83
C ARG A 406 9.67 17.00 11.67
N CYS A 407 9.24 18.25 11.78
CA CYS A 407 8.41 18.94 10.81
C CYS A 407 9.25 19.69 9.78
N LEU A 408 8.76 19.79 8.54
CA LEU A 408 9.26 20.71 7.53
C LEU A 408 9.05 22.15 8.04
N ASP A 409 10.14 22.89 8.14
CA ASP A 409 10.23 24.12 8.91
C ASP A 409 10.85 25.24 8.07
N ASP A 410 10.20 26.39 8.07
CA ASP A 410 10.76 27.66 7.63
C ASP A 410 11.61 28.29 8.76
N PRO A 411 12.95 28.39 8.59
CA PRO A 411 13.86 28.78 9.66
C PRO A 411 13.50 30.13 10.29
N ALA A 412 13.11 30.09 11.57
CA ALA A 412 12.73 31.26 12.36
C ALA A 412 11.55 32.09 11.81
N ALA A 413 10.63 31.45 11.06
CA ALA A 413 9.46 32.09 10.45
C ALA A 413 9.85 33.28 9.55
N ALA A 414 10.79 33.04 8.63
CA ALA A 414 11.28 34.03 7.70
C ALA A 414 10.22 34.45 6.67
N THR A 415 10.37 35.66 6.13
CA THR A 415 9.50 36.17 5.05
C THR A 415 10.27 36.40 3.74
N ALA A 416 11.57 36.10 3.72
CA ALA A 416 12.44 36.31 2.57
C ALA A 416 12.30 35.17 1.56
N ASP A 417 12.18 35.54 0.28
CA ASP A 417 12.25 34.59 -0.83
C ASP A 417 13.64 33.97 -0.93
N GLY A 418 13.69 32.66 -1.16
CA GLY A 418 14.94 31.90 -1.22
C GLY A 418 15.45 31.39 0.13
N THR A 419 14.66 31.52 1.21
CA THR A 419 14.99 30.93 2.51
C THR A 419 14.96 29.41 2.41
N GLN A 420 16.11 28.74 2.51
CA GLN A 420 16.18 27.28 2.42
C GLN A 420 15.58 26.63 3.68
N LEU A 421 14.57 25.78 3.44
CA LEU A 421 13.84 25.06 4.48
C LEU A 421 14.72 24.03 5.20
N GLN A 422 14.25 23.62 6.37
CA GLN A 422 14.92 22.66 7.23
C GLN A 422 13.92 21.68 7.86
N ILE A 423 14.41 20.71 8.61
CA ILE A 423 13.60 20.02 9.61
C ILE A 423 13.81 20.64 11.00
N TYR A 424 12.74 20.74 11.78
CA TYR A 424 12.78 21.20 13.17
C TYR A 424 11.72 20.50 14.02
N ASP A 425 11.91 20.47 15.34
CA ASP A 425 10.92 19.94 16.28
C ASP A 425 9.53 20.54 16.03
N CYS A 426 8.53 19.67 15.93
CA CYS A 426 7.16 20.07 15.62
C CYS A 426 6.58 20.94 16.73
N ASN A 427 6.25 22.20 16.41
CA ASN A 427 5.84 23.25 17.34
C ASN A 427 4.50 23.93 16.98
N GLY A 428 3.88 23.55 15.85
CA GLY A 428 2.55 24.01 15.44
C GLY A 428 2.45 25.48 14.99
N THR A 429 3.58 26.19 14.92
CA THR A 429 3.65 27.57 14.44
C THR A 429 3.38 27.68 12.94
N ALA A 430 3.19 28.90 12.43
CA ALA A 430 2.97 29.15 11.01
C ALA A 430 4.13 28.68 10.10
N ALA A 431 5.37 28.68 10.62
CA ALA A 431 6.57 28.24 9.91
C ALA A 431 6.55 26.75 9.49
N GLN A 432 5.67 25.95 10.09
CA GLN A 432 5.58 24.51 9.86
C GLN A 432 4.27 24.08 9.19
N ARG A 433 3.45 25.03 8.70
CA ARG A 433 2.17 24.73 8.03
C ARG A 433 2.35 24.76 6.53
N TRP A 434 1.91 23.69 5.89
CA TRP A 434 2.03 23.45 4.45
C TRP A 434 0.70 22.89 3.95
N THR A 435 -0.20 23.78 3.52
CA THR A 435 -1.54 23.40 3.08
C THR A 435 -1.55 23.24 1.56
N PRO A 436 -1.87 22.04 1.02
CA PRO A 436 -2.00 21.85 -0.42
C PRO A 436 -3.15 22.71 -0.96
N THR A 437 -2.90 23.41 -2.07
CA THR A 437 -3.90 24.19 -2.80
C THR A 437 -4.50 23.34 -3.91
N ALA A 438 -5.83 23.36 -4.02
CA ALA A 438 -6.59 22.71 -5.09
C ALA A 438 -6.43 23.42 -6.45
#